data_AF-A0A2E5WAW7-F1
#
_entry.id   AF-A0A2E5WAW7-F1
#
_cell.length_a   1.000
_cell.length_b   1.000
_cell.length_c   1.000
_cell.angle_alpha   90.00
_cell.angle_beta   90.00
_cell.angle_gamma   90.00
#
_symmetry.space_group_name_H-M   'P 1'
#
loop_
_entity.id
_entity.type
_entity.pdbx_description
1 polymer ?
#
loop_
_entity_poly.entity_id
_entity_poly.type
_entity_poly.pdbx_seq_one_letter_code
_entity_poly.pdbx_strand_id
1 'polypeptide(L)' 'MLTFSGNELQLNVDCSSLGQVWVEIRNEDNHVIDGYSLDESIDIDRNHIAAPARWHEKDDVAN' A
#
# COMPACT_ATOMS: atom_id res chain seq x y z
N MET A 1 12.30 14.19 4.33
CA MET A 1 11.47 13.57 3.27
C MET A 1 12.13 12.27 2.87
N LEU A 2 11.39 11.17 2.91
CA LEU A 2 11.85 9.87 2.42
C LEU A 2 11.30 9.71 1.01
N THR A 3 12.16 9.44 0.03
CA THR A 3 11.73 9.19 -1.35
C THR A 3 11.79 7.71 -1.61
N PHE A 4 10.65 7.13 -1.98
CA PHE A 4 10.58 5.75 -2.43
C PHE A 4 11.21 5.62 -3.82
N SER A 5 11.97 4.54 -4.04
CA SER A 5 12.58 4.22 -5.33
C SER A 5 12.26 2.77 -5.71
N GLY A 6 11.59 2.58 -6.84
CA GLY A 6 11.09 1.29 -7.30
C GLY A 6 9.70 1.45 -7.91
N ASN A 7 9.09 0.34 -8.29
CA ASN A 7 7.73 0.29 -8.83
C ASN A 7 6.75 -0.46 -7.91
N GLU A 8 7.20 -1.08 -6.83
CA GLU A 8 6.33 -1.85 -5.93
C GLU A 8 6.55 -1.47 -4.47
N LEU A 9 5.51 -0.97 -3.79
CA LEU A 9 5.57 -0.67 -2.37
C LEU A 9 5.46 -1.96 -1.55
N GLN A 10 6.51 -2.31 -0.81
CA GLN A 10 6.54 -3.48 0.05
C GLN A 10 6.51 -3.09 1.53
N LEU A 11 5.64 -3.74 2.31
CA LEU A 11 5.43 -3.49 3.73
C LEU A 11 5.74 -4.73 4.58
N ASN A 12 6.37 -4.49 5.73
CA ASN A 12 6.37 -5.46 6.82
C ASN A 12 5.12 -5.23 7.66
N VAL A 13 4.27 -6.24 7.76
CA VAL A 13 2.97 -6.17 8.41
C VAL A 13 2.96 -7.14 9.59
N ASP A 14 2.60 -6.62 10.75
CA ASP A 14 2.27 -7.41 11.94
C ASP A 14 0.86 -7.05 12.39
N CYS A 15 -0.07 -7.97 12.14
CA CYS A 15 -1.48 -7.88 12.50
C CYS A 15 -1.80 -8.62 13.81
N SER A 16 -0.79 -8.95 14.63
CA SER A 16 -0.95 -9.76 15.85
C SER A 16 -1.76 -11.04 15.60
N SER A 17 -1.58 -11.65 14.42
CA SER A 17 -2.18 -12.90 13.89
C SER A 17 -3.52 -12.87 13.13
N LEU A 18 -4.48 -12.01 13.46
CA LEU A 18 -5.86 -12.10 12.90
C LEU A 18 -6.41 -10.79 12.31
N GLY A 19 -5.56 -9.80 12.06
CA GLY A 19 -5.94 -8.58 11.34
C GLY A 19 -5.61 -8.65 9.85
N GLN A 20 -6.08 -7.63 9.15
CA GLN A 20 -5.75 -7.36 7.75
C GLN A 20 -5.46 -5.87 7.59
N VAL A 21 -4.65 -5.52 6.60
CA VAL A 21 -4.26 -4.14 6.31
C VAL A 21 -4.68 -3.77 4.89
N TRP A 22 -5.26 -2.59 4.75
CA TRP A 22 -5.43 -1.90 3.47
C TRP A 22 -4.51 -0.69 3.44
N VAL A 23 -4.05 -0.33 2.25
CA VAL A 23 -3.04 0.71 2.06
C VAL A 23 -3.60 1.75 1.12
N GLU A 24 -3.40 3.02 1.46
CA GLU A 24 -3.71 4.16 0.61
C GLU A 24 -2.46 5.03 0.44
N ILE A 25 -2.29 5.60 -0.76
CA ILE A 25 -1.23 6.57 -1.04
C ILE A 25 -1.85 7.96 -1.18
N ARG A 26 -1.25 8.93 -0.47
CA ARG A 26 -1.64 10.34 -0.50
C ARG A 26 -0.50 11.22 -0.98
N ASN A 27 -0.84 12.30 -1.66
CA ASN A 27 0.11 13.32 -2.07
C ASN A 27 0.50 14.25 -0.90
N GLU A 28 1.38 15.22 -1.18
CA GLU A 28 1.90 16.16 -0.18
C GLU A 28 0.81 17.05 0.46
N ASP A 29 -0.32 17.24 -0.22
CA ASP A 29 -1.47 17.99 0.26
C ASP A 29 -2.47 17.12 1.05
N ASN A 30 -2.13 15.86 1.34
CA ASN A 30 -2.97 14.86 2.01
C ASN A 30 -4.24 14.49 1.22
N HIS A 31 -4.21 14.65 -0.11
CA HIS A 31 -5.23 14.11 -1.02
C HIS A 31 -4.85 12.71 -1.47
N VAL A 32 -5.85 11.83 -1.56
CA VAL A 32 -5.70 10.49 -2.11
C VAL A 32 -5.28 10.58 -3.57
N ILE A 33 -4.32 9.75 -3.97
CA ILE A 33 -3.92 9.63 -5.37
C ILE A 33 -4.88 8.64 -6.04
N ASP A 34 -5.54 9.05 -7.13
CA ASP A 34 -6.47 8.21 -7.90
C ASP A 34 -5.81 6.88 -8.29
N GLY A 35 -6.52 5.76 -8.08
CA GLY A 35 -6.00 4.41 -8.29
C GLY A 35 -5.30 3.80 -7.08
N TYR A 36 -5.08 4.55 -6.00
CA TYR A 36 -4.44 4.09 -4.77
C TYR A 36 -5.26 4.35 -3.51
N SER A 37 -6.58 4.44 -3.61
CA SER A 37 -7.46 4.64 -2.46
C SER A 37 -7.64 3.36 -1.63
N LEU A 38 -8.18 3.47 -0.41
CA LEU A 38 -8.55 2.29 0.39
C LEU A 38 -9.62 1.42 -0.29
N ASP A 39 -10.58 2.03 -0.99
CA ASP A 39 -11.66 1.30 -1.67
C ASP A 39 -11.15 0.49 -2.88
N GLU A 40 -10.03 0.91 -3.46
CA GLU A 40 -9.36 0.21 -4.55
C GLU A 40 -8.30 -0.80 -4.06
N SER A 41 -7.98 -0.77 -2.76
CA SER A 41 -6.91 -1.57 -2.16
C SER A 41 -7.30 -3.04 -2.02
N ILE A 42 -6.36 -3.92 -2.36
CA ILE A 42 -6.41 -5.34 -2.06
C ILE A 42 -5.71 -5.55 -0.71
N ASP A 43 -6.37 -6.25 0.21
CA ASP A 43 -5.87 -6.42 1.57
C ASP A 43 -4.62 -7.29 1.65
N ILE A 44 -3.81 -7.01 2.67
CA ILE A 44 -2.74 -7.88 3.14
C ILE A 44 -3.27 -8.60 4.40
N ASP A 45 -3.59 -9.89 4.26
CA ASP A 45 -4.08 -10.72 5.37
C ASP A 45 -2.95 -11.09 6.33
N ARG A 46 -3.14 -10.97 7.64
CA ARG A 46 -2.19 -11.40 8.69
C ARG A 46 -0.81 -10.75 8.59
N ASN A 47 0.20 -11.51 9.00
CA ASN A 47 1.56 -11.07 9.18
C ASN A 47 2.37 -11.44 7.94
N HIS A 48 3.08 -10.45 7.39
CA HIS A 48 3.94 -10.64 6.23
C HIS A 48 5.20 -9.81 6.34
N ILE A 49 6.28 -10.32 5.75
CA ILE A 49 7.51 -9.56 5.51
C ILE A 49 7.56 -9.28 4.02
N ALA A 50 7.84 -8.02 3.67
CA ALA A 50 7.88 -7.54 2.29
C ALA A 50 6.60 -7.88 1.49
N ALA A 51 5.42 -7.73 2.10
CA ALA A 51 4.16 -7.88 1.39
C ALA A 51 3.96 -6.70 0.41
N PRO A 52 3.67 -6.97 -0.86
CA PRO A 52 3.35 -5.92 -1.81
C PRO A 52 1.98 -5.31 -1.47
N ALA A 53 1.92 -3.99 -1.34
CA ALA A 53 0.67 -3.26 -1.38
C ALA A 53 0.14 -3.26 -2.82
N ARG A 54 -1.15 -3.55 -3.01
CA ARG A 54 -1.77 -3.66 -4.33
C ARG A 54 -3.13 -2.97 -4.37
N TRP A 55 -3.51 -2.53 -5.55
CA TRP A 55 -4.82 -1.98 -5.87
C TRP A 55 -5.33 -2.61 -7.16
N HIS A 56 -6.64 -2.61 -7.37
CA HIS A 56 -7.28 -3.35 -8.47
C HIS A 56 -6.80 -2.95 -9.86
N GLU A 57 -6.62 -1.65 -10.11
CA GLU A 57 -6.32 -1.11 -11.44
C GLU A 57 -4.86 -0.64 -11.57
N LYS A 58 -4.08 -0.58 -10.47
CA LYS A 58 -2.74 0.00 -10.44
C LYS A 58 -1.88 -0.54 -9.30
N ASP A 59 -0.73 -1.10 -9.61
CA ASP A 59 0.26 -1.59 -8.64
C ASP A 59 1.66 -0.97 -8.81
N ASP A 60 1.93 -0.36 -9.98
CA ASP A 60 3.13 0.43 -10.22
C ASP A 60 3.08 1.76 -9.46
N VAL A 61 3.98 1.94 -8.48
CA VAL A 61 4.14 3.16 -7.67
C VAL A 61 5.40 3.96 -8.03
N ALA A 62 5.99 3.72 -9.21
CA ALA A 62 7.13 4.50 -9.68
C ALA A 62 6.74 5.98 -9.88
N ASN A 63 7.71 6.84 -9.58
CA ASN A 63 7.61 8.31 -9.71
C ASN A 63 7.94 8.76 -11.13
#